data_AF-A0A7X1GTR9-F1
#
_entry.id   AF-A0A7X1GTR9-F1
#
_cell.length_a   1.000
_cell.length_b   1.000
_cell.length_c   1.000
_cell.angle_alpha   90.00
_cell.angle_beta   90.00
_cell.angle_gamma   90.00
#
_symmetry.space_group_name_H-M   'P 1'
#
loop_
_entity.id
_entity.type
_entity.pdbx_description
1 polymer ?
#
loop_
_entity_poly.entity_id
_entity_poly.type
_entity_poly.pdbx_seq_one_letter_code
_entity_poly.pdbx_strand_id
1 'polypeptide(L)'
;MAVAVLLSVDGRAQTTPLCKKEVPRITFDNISPPFDQFDYFQKHLFFPFEYGASSFSLINAWWLAEASTLVYSDAEYAWQRLRQAGFQQVQFIEHAGTYCFVAANDRFAIVAFRGSEIWRREEHFDAQRILADLKTNIDIRFSDWSEGERVHSGFKAALEEVWTALKPEIEKLQAQGLKIWLTGHSLGAALATLAADRLGDVQGLYTFGSPRVGDKGFQAHFHVNAYRVVNGKDIVPTVPGEGPFRHVGERVWIARDGSLQDRSGREGESLDNGCGEEINASGDTVKGSQIDSGLIIPRAFRDHNPMLYSIFLWNALVEKRNADGNM
;
A
#
# COMPACT_ATOMS: atom_id res chain seq x y z
N MET A 1 31.09 4.30 -4.45
CA MET A 1 30.73 3.15 -3.61
C MET A 1 31.37 3.34 -2.24
N ALA A 2 30.60 3.69 -1.22
CA ALA A 2 31.06 3.68 0.15
C ALA A 2 30.18 2.68 0.91
N VAL A 3 30.70 1.48 1.13
CA VAL A 3 30.11 0.51 2.04
C VAL A 3 30.41 1.05 3.44
N ALA A 4 29.37 1.44 4.18
CA ALA A 4 29.53 1.77 5.59
C ALA A 4 29.75 0.46 6.37
N VAL A 5 31.00 0.00 6.42
CA VAL A 5 31.42 -1.05 7.35
C VAL A 5 31.81 -0.34 8.65
N LEU A 6 30.93 -0.42 9.66
CA LEU A 6 31.32 -0.17 11.05
C LEU A 6 32.24 -1.33 11.48
N LEU A 7 33.54 -1.13 11.35
CA LEU A 7 34.54 -2.08 11.83
C LEU A 7 34.62 -1.99 13.36
N SER A 8 34.20 -3.06 14.03
CA SER A 8 34.53 -3.33 15.42
C SER A 8 36.00 -3.71 15.53
N VAL A 9 36.63 -3.39 16.67
CA VAL A 9 38.07 -3.61 16.95
C VAL A 9 38.48 -5.09 16.89
N ASP A 10 37.53 -6.02 16.92
CA ASP A 10 37.73 -7.40 16.52
C ASP A 10 37.08 -7.64 15.16
N GLY A 11 37.86 -8.10 14.17
CA GLY A 11 37.51 -8.27 12.75
C GLY A 11 36.40 -9.27 12.41
N ARG A 12 35.40 -9.45 13.28
CA ARG A 12 34.11 -10.04 12.95
C ARG A 12 33.13 -8.88 12.72
N ALA A 13 32.65 -8.74 11.49
CA ALA A 13 31.46 -7.93 11.22
C ALA A 13 30.34 -8.48 12.11
N GLN A 14 30.01 -7.77 13.20
CA GLN A 14 28.82 -8.06 13.97
C GLN A 14 27.64 -7.62 13.11
N THR A 15 27.14 -8.52 12.27
CA THR A 15 25.85 -8.34 11.63
C THR A 15 24.81 -8.42 12.74
N THR A 16 24.28 -7.27 13.17
CA THR A 16 23.11 -7.29 14.05
C THR A 16 22.03 -8.12 13.34
N PRO A 17 21.55 -9.23 13.94
CA PRO A 17 20.54 -10.06 13.30
C PRO A 17 19.31 -9.19 12.99
N LEU A 18 18.81 -9.30 11.76
CA LEU A 18 17.59 -8.63 11.36
C LEU A 18 16.41 -9.32 12.04
N CYS A 19 15.62 -8.55 12.78
CA CYS A 19 14.46 -9.06 13.50
C CYS A 19 13.17 -8.76 12.73
N LYS A 20 12.23 -9.71 12.79
CA LYS A 20 10.84 -9.48 12.36
C LYS A 20 10.25 -8.36 13.22
N LYS A 21 9.44 -7.48 12.60
CA LYS A 21 8.60 -6.51 13.30
C LYS A 21 7.44 -7.26 13.95
N GLU A 22 7.14 -6.91 15.20
CA GLU A 22 5.94 -7.42 15.88
C GLU A 22 4.68 -6.93 15.14
N VAL A 23 3.68 -7.80 15.01
CA VAL A 23 2.40 -7.44 14.41
C VAL A 23 1.52 -6.86 15.52
N PRO A 24 1.28 -5.54 15.55
CA PRO A 24 0.53 -4.93 16.63
C PRO A 24 -0.92 -5.40 16.61
N ARG A 25 -1.54 -5.45 17.79
CA ARG A 25 -2.99 -5.59 17.88
C ARG A 25 -3.64 -4.34 17.30
N ILE A 26 -4.57 -4.53 16.38
CA ILE A 26 -5.32 -3.44 15.79
C ILE A 26 -6.48 -3.05 16.69
N THR A 27 -6.54 -1.77 17.04
CA THR A 27 -7.58 -1.10 17.83
C THR A 27 -8.11 0.10 17.06
N PHE A 28 -9.13 0.79 17.57
CA PHE A 28 -9.64 2.01 16.93
C PHE A 28 -8.62 3.15 16.90
N ASP A 29 -7.65 3.14 17.80
CA ASP A 29 -6.60 4.16 17.87
C ASP A 29 -5.59 4.03 16.72
N ASN A 30 -5.40 2.81 16.20
CA ASN A 30 -4.40 2.51 15.18
C ASN A 30 -4.97 1.83 13.92
N ILE A 31 -6.29 1.75 13.76
CA ILE A 31 -6.93 1.17 12.57
C ILE A 31 -6.61 1.95 11.30
N SER A 32 -6.38 3.25 11.45
CA SER A 32 -6.15 4.18 10.36
C SER A 32 -4.93 5.06 10.58
N PRO A 33 -4.20 5.36 9.49
CA PRO A 33 -3.10 6.29 9.52
C PRO A 33 -3.61 7.72 9.85
N PRO A 34 -2.74 8.65 10.29
CA PRO A 34 -1.27 8.54 10.31
C PRO A 34 -0.72 7.68 11.46
N PHE A 35 0.49 7.14 11.25
CA PHE A 35 1.24 6.34 12.23
C PHE A 35 2.58 7.00 12.53
N ASP A 36 2.56 8.04 13.35
CA ASP A 36 3.74 8.91 13.60
C ASP A 36 4.83 8.22 14.44
N GLN A 37 4.51 7.08 15.06
CA GLN A 37 5.45 6.26 15.82
C GLN A 37 6.01 5.07 15.02
N PHE A 38 5.58 4.91 13.77
CA PHE A 38 6.08 3.85 12.90
C PHE A 38 7.45 4.23 12.34
N ASP A 39 8.43 3.34 12.48
CA ASP A 39 9.77 3.51 11.92
C ASP A 39 9.76 3.20 10.41
N TYR A 40 9.43 4.22 9.61
CA TYR A 40 9.49 4.18 8.15
C TYR A 40 10.94 4.08 7.64
N PHE A 41 11.11 3.28 6.59
CA PHE A 41 12.35 2.97 5.88
C PHE A 41 13.46 2.50 6.81
N GLN A 42 13.10 1.88 7.93
CA GLN A 42 14.08 1.36 8.87
C GLN A 42 14.92 0.29 8.17
N LYS A 43 16.25 0.36 8.31
CA LYS A 43 17.20 -0.57 7.67
C LYS A 43 17.18 -0.53 6.13
N HIS A 44 16.70 0.55 5.51
CA HIS A 44 16.72 0.72 4.05
C HIS A 44 18.12 0.58 3.41
N LEU A 45 19.20 0.84 4.16
CA LEU A 45 20.58 0.60 3.70
C LEU A 45 20.93 -0.89 3.53
N PHE A 46 20.26 -1.78 4.27
CA PHE A 46 20.42 -3.24 4.12
C PHE A 46 19.60 -3.80 2.97
N PHE A 47 18.48 -3.15 2.66
CA PHE A 47 17.56 -3.51 1.56
C PHE A 47 17.35 -2.29 0.66
N PRO A 48 18.36 -1.90 -0.14
CA PRO A 48 18.28 -0.74 -1.00
C PRO A 48 17.19 -0.93 -2.06
N PHE A 49 16.45 0.12 -2.36
CA PHE A 49 15.38 0.09 -3.35
C PHE A 49 15.91 -0.34 -4.74
N GLU A 50 15.30 -1.36 -5.33
CA GLU A 50 15.68 -1.95 -6.61
C GLU A 50 15.03 -1.17 -7.75
N TYR A 51 15.42 0.10 -7.93
CA TYR A 51 14.79 1.04 -8.86
C TYR A 51 14.83 0.63 -10.34
N GLY A 52 15.65 -0.36 -10.72
CA GLY A 52 15.72 -0.91 -12.07
C GLY A 52 14.95 -2.21 -12.26
N ALA A 53 14.24 -2.71 -11.23
CA ALA A 53 13.50 -3.95 -11.31
C ALA A 53 12.40 -3.89 -12.38
N SER A 54 12.34 -4.91 -13.22
CA SER A 54 11.32 -5.09 -14.27
C SER A 54 10.30 -6.19 -13.93
N SER A 55 10.44 -6.82 -12.78
CA SER A 55 9.54 -7.83 -12.24
C SER A 55 9.23 -7.55 -10.76
N PHE A 56 8.38 -8.36 -10.13
CA PHE A 56 8.05 -8.21 -8.72
C PHE A 56 9.32 -8.27 -7.85
N SER A 57 9.49 -7.25 -7.01
CA SER A 57 10.54 -7.16 -6.01
C SER A 57 9.91 -7.02 -4.64
N LEU A 58 10.25 -7.95 -3.74
CA LEU A 58 9.80 -7.88 -2.36
C LEU A 58 10.38 -6.65 -1.62
N ILE A 59 11.60 -6.23 -2.00
CA ILE A 59 12.19 -5.01 -1.44
C ILE A 59 11.39 -3.79 -1.89
N ASN A 60 11.06 -3.68 -3.19
CA ASN A 60 10.27 -2.56 -3.69
C ASN A 60 8.85 -2.56 -3.11
N ALA A 61 8.24 -3.73 -2.97
CA ALA A 61 6.94 -3.87 -2.32
C ALA A 61 6.95 -3.29 -0.90
N TRP A 62 7.97 -3.61 -0.09
CA TRP A 62 8.10 -3.07 1.26
C TRP A 62 8.28 -1.55 1.27
N TRP A 63 9.20 -1.02 0.46
CA TRP A 63 9.42 0.44 0.35
C TRP A 63 8.14 1.18 -0.06
N LEU A 64 7.43 0.67 -1.08
CA LEU A 64 6.23 1.32 -1.61
C LEU A 64 5.04 1.15 -0.66
N ALA A 65 4.97 0.07 0.13
CA ALA A 65 3.99 -0.06 1.22
C ALA A 65 4.20 1.01 2.30
N GLU A 66 5.45 1.25 2.69
CA GLU A 66 5.77 2.30 3.66
C GLU A 66 5.52 3.70 3.10
N ALA A 67 5.85 3.97 1.83
CA ALA A 67 5.53 5.24 1.17
C ALA A 67 4.02 5.49 1.06
N SER A 68 3.23 4.47 0.67
CA SER A 68 1.77 4.55 0.58
C SER A 68 1.07 4.65 1.94
N THR A 69 1.78 4.36 3.03
CA THR A 69 1.33 4.62 4.39
C THR A 69 1.74 6.02 4.86
N LEU A 70 2.99 6.42 4.57
CA LEU A 70 3.57 7.69 5.00
C LEU A 70 2.82 8.91 4.42
N VAL A 71 2.27 8.79 3.22
CA VAL A 71 1.50 9.85 2.53
C VAL A 71 0.27 10.35 3.30
N TYR A 72 -0.17 9.63 4.33
CA TYR A 72 -1.25 10.08 5.23
C TYR A 72 -0.76 10.96 6.38
N SER A 73 0.55 11.08 6.57
CA SER A 73 1.15 11.84 7.67
C SER A 73 1.25 13.32 7.33
N ASP A 74 1.50 14.14 8.36
CA ASP A 74 1.84 15.55 8.16
C ASP A 74 3.05 15.70 7.21
N ALA A 75 3.04 16.76 6.40
CA ALA A 75 4.03 16.99 5.37
C ALA A 75 5.46 17.16 5.94
N GLU A 76 5.62 17.80 7.11
CA GLU A 76 6.91 17.95 7.75
C GLU A 76 7.45 16.59 8.22
N TYR A 77 6.60 15.77 8.85
CA TYR A 77 6.98 14.43 9.29
C TYR A 77 7.35 13.53 8.10
N ALA A 78 6.52 13.53 7.05
CA ALA A 78 6.79 12.77 5.82
C ALA A 78 8.09 13.22 5.16
N TRP A 79 8.35 14.53 5.09
CA TRP A 79 9.59 15.09 4.56
C TRP A 79 10.81 14.57 5.33
N GLN A 80 10.78 14.62 6.66
CA GLN A 80 11.89 14.15 7.49
C GLN A 80 12.21 12.66 7.23
N ARG A 81 11.18 11.81 7.15
CA ARG A 81 11.37 10.37 6.88
C ARG A 81 11.89 10.10 5.47
N LEU A 82 11.39 10.81 4.46
CA LEU A 82 11.88 10.68 3.09
C LEU A 82 13.34 11.15 2.96
N ARG A 83 13.71 12.26 3.61
CA ARG A 83 15.10 12.72 3.66
C ARG A 83 16.03 11.70 4.33
N GLN A 84 15.59 11.09 5.43
CA GLN A 84 16.33 10.02 6.10
C GLN A 84 16.51 8.78 5.22
N ALA A 85 15.55 8.49 4.33
CA ALA A 85 15.60 7.40 3.36
C ALA A 85 16.43 7.72 2.10
N GLY A 86 17.04 8.92 2.02
CA GLY A 86 17.93 9.31 0.94
C GLY A 86 17.29 10.09 -0.21
N PHE A 87 16.03 10.50 -0.08
CA PHE A 87 15.42 11.42 -1.07
C PHE A 87 15.96 12.84 -0.89
N GLN A 88 16.24 13.51 -2.00
CA GLN A 88 16.83 14.85 -2.04
C GLN A 88 15.81 15.92 -2.40
N GLN A 89 14.81 15.55 -3.19
CA GLN A 89 13.71 16.41 -3.61
C GLN A 89 12.41 15.79 -3.13
N VAL A 90 11.56 16.57 -2.46
CA VAL A 90 10.24 16.14 -2.03
C VAL A 90 9.27 17.28 -2.31
N GLN A 91 8.19 16.96 -3.01
CA GLN A 91 7.12 17.89 -3.33
C GLN A 91 5.79 17.30 -2.93
N PHE A 92 5.03 18.07 -2.17
CA PHE A 92 3.67 17.72 -1.75
C PHE A 92 2.68 18.48 -2.61
N ILE A 93 1.62 17.80 -3.05
CA ILE A 93 0.58 18.36 -3.91
C ILE A 93 -0.76 18.02 -3.27
N GLU A 94 -1.54 19.06 -2.98
CA GLU A 94 -2.88 18.93 -2.43
C GLU A 94 -3.85 19.85 -3.19
N HIS A 95 -4.96 19.27 -3.63
CA HIS A 95 -6.05 20.05 -4.20
C HIS A 95 -7.38 19.32 -3.98
N ALA A 96 -8.40 20.06 -3.55
CA ALA A 96 -9.77 19.57 -3.34
C ALA A 96 -9.87 18.24 -2.55
N GLY A 97 -8.98 18.02 -1.57
CA GLY A 97 -8.95 16.82 -0.72
C GLY A 97 -8.15 15.64 -1.28
N THR A 98 -7.73 15.70 -2.55
CA THR A 98 -6.73 14.77 -3.10
C THR A 98 -5.34 15.24 -2.69
N TYR A 99 -4.54 14.30 -2.16
CA TYR A 99 -3.19 14.55 -1.69
C TYR A 99 -2.22 13.50 -2.23
N CYS A 100 -1.06 13.95 -2.71
CA CYS A 100 0.05 13.08 -3.08
C CYS A 100 1.40 13.76 -2.80
N PHE A 101 2.47 12.96 -2.85
CA PHE A 101 3.83 13.49 -2.90
C PHE A 101 4.63 12.86 -4.04
N VAL A 102 5.66 13.60 -4.47
CA VAL A 102 6.74 13.14 -5.34
C VAL A 102 8.04 13.25 -4.57
N ALA A 103 8.72 12.13 -4.33
CA ALA A 103 10.00 12.07 -3.64
C ALA A 103 11.07 11.49 -4.57
N ALA A 104 12.16 12.22 -4.81
CA ALA A 104 13.18 11.85 -5.79
C ALA A 104 14.62 11.97 -5.25
N ASN A 105 15.49 11.11 -5.77
CA ASN A 105 16.96 11.21 -5.68
C ASN A 105 17.55 11.25 -7.10
N ASP A 106 18.84 10.97 -7.25
CA ASP A 106 19.55 10.99 -8.53
C ASP A 106 19.27 9.79 -9.46
N ARG A 107 18.49 8.80 -9.01
CA ARG A 107 18.24 7.54 -9.73
C ARG A 107 16.76 7.31 -10.03
N PHE A 108 15.90 7.65 -9.08
CA PHE A 108 14.47 7.34 -9.16
C PHE A 108 13.61 8.33 -8.38
N ALA A 109 12.32 8.28 -8.67
CA ALA A 109 11.28 8.99 -7.94
C ALA A 109 10.15 8.04 -7.54
N ILE A 110 9.59 8.28 -6.35
CA ILE A 110 8.37 7.63 -5.87
C ILE A 110 7.25 8.68 -5.85
N VAL A 111 6.15 8.35 -6.50
CA VAL A 111 4.90 9.10 -6.45
C VAL A 111 3.91 8.31 -5.60
N ALA A 112 3.53 8.85 -4.45
CA ALA A 112 2.58 8.21 -3.54
C ALA A 112 1.27 9.01 -3.45
N PHE A 113 0.15 8.34 -3.63
CA PHE A 113 -1.18 8.94 -3.49
C PHE A 113 -1.84 8.52 -2.18
N ARG A 114 -2.41 9.49 -1.46
CA ARG A 114 -3.20 9.25 -0.25
C ARG A 114 -4.56 8.67 -0.63
N GLY A 115 -5.03 7.69 0.12
CA GLY A 115 -6.42 7.26 0.07
C GLY A 115 -7.35 8.16 0.90
N SER A 116 -8.61 7.76 1.01
CA SER A 116 -9.60 8.46 1.81
C SER A 116 -9.52 8.07 3.29
N GLU A 117 -9.81 9.01 4.19
CA GLU A 117 -9.89 8.81 5.63
C GLU A 117 -11.26 8.26 6.05
N ILE A 118 -11.75 7.20 5.37
CA ILE A 118 -13.09 6.63 5.65
C ILE A 118 -13.16 6.08 7.08
N TRP A 119 -12.02 5.60 7.59
CA TRP A 119 -11.87 5.05 8.93
C TRP A 119 -11.48 6.15 9.91
N ARG A 120 -12.34 7.16 10.07
CA ARG A 120 -12.13 8.12 11.17
C ARG A 120 -12.07 7.34 12.47
N ARG A 121 -11.18 7.78 13.38
CA ARG A 121 -11.09 7.31 14.76
C ARG A 121 -12.34 7.74 15.53
N GLU A 122 -13.52 7.30 15.10
CA GLU A 122 -14.78 7.53 15.78
C GLU A 122 -15.04 6.34 16.71
N GLU A 123 -15.50 6.64 17.93
CA GLU A 123 -15.77 5.64 18.99
C GLU A 123 -16.91 4.66 18.61
N HIS A 124 -17.64 4.93 17.53
CA HIS A 124 -18.73 4.10 17.02
C HIS A 124 -18.40 3.48 15.66
N PHE A 125 -17.96 2.23 15.69
CA PHE A 125 -17.75 1.43 14.49
C PHE A 125 -19.07 0.84 13.99
N ASP A 126 -19.62 1.41 12.92
CA ASP A 126 -20.75 0.83 12.19
C ASP A 126 -20.27 0.24 10.86
N ALA A 127 -20.09 -1.07 10.85
CA ALA A 127 -19.66 -1.82 9.68
C ALA A 127 -20.57 -1.61 8.45
N GLN A 128 -21.88 -1.43 8.66
CA GLN A 128 -22.83 -1.25 7.57
C GLN A 128 -22.72 0.16 6.99
N ARG A 129 -22.61 1.18 7.85
CA ARG A 129 -22.35 2.56 7.41
C ARG A 129 -21.04 2.65 6.66
N ILE A 130 -19.96 2.04 7.16
CA ILE A 130 -18.67 2.12 6.48
C ILE A 130 -18.69 1.36 5.16
N LEU A 131 -19.38 0.21 5.08
CA LEU A 131 -19.57 -0.47 3.81
C LEU A 131 -20.41 0.37 2.83
N ALA A 132 -21.41 1.11 3.33
CA ALA A 132 -22.18 2.05 2.53
C ALA A 132 -21.30 3.21 2.07
N ASP A 133 -20.47 3.80 2.93
CA ASP A 133 -19.55 4.89 2.61
C ASP A 133 -18.46 4.46 1.63
N LEU A 134 -17.96 3.22 1.75
CA LEU A 134 -17.11 2.62 0.73
C LEU A 134 -17.85 2.53 -0.60
N LYS A 135 -19.11 2.08 -0.63
CA LYS A 135 -19.90 1.96 -1.86
C LYS A 135 -20.38 3.30 -2.43
N THR A 136 -20.59 4.34 -1.63
CA THR A 136 -21.05 5.66 -2.08
C THR A 136 -19.89 6.53 -2.56
N ASN A 137 -18.75 6.51 -1.85
CA ASN A 137 -17.53 7.18 -2.30
C ASN A 137 -16.94 6.49 -3.53
N ILE A 138 -17.09 5.16 -3.62
CA ILE A 138 -16.87 4.41 -4.85
C ILE A 138 -18.14 4.51 -5.71
N ASP A 139 -18.44 5.72 -6.20
CA ASP A 139 -19.49 5.97 -7.20
C ASP A 139 -19.29 5.04 -8.41
N ILE A 140 -20.08 3.96 -8.49
CA ILE A 140 -20.01 2.87 -9.49
C ILE A 140 -20.26 3.38 -10.93
N ARG A 141 -20.41 4.70 -11.12
CA ARG A 141 -20.46 5.34 -12.44
C ARG A 141 -19.14 5.23 -13.17
N PHE A 142 -19.25 4.92 -14.45
CA PHE A 142 -18.15 4.99 -15.39
C PHE A 142 -17.98 6.40 -15.94
N SER A 143 -16.75 6.72 -16.30
CA SER A 143 -16.39 7.84 -17.16
C SER A 143 -15.42 7.35 -18.22
N ASP A 144 -15.55 7.91 -19.41
CA ASP A 144 -14.67 7.56 -20.53
C ASP A 144 -13.21 7.88 -20.17
N TRP A 145 -12.30 6.99 -20.53
CA TRP A 145 -10.88 7.12 -20.26
C TRP A 145 -10.09 7.32 -21.56
N SER A 146 -10.18 6.32 -22.43
CA SER A 146 -9.64 6.27 -23.79
C SER A 146 -10.69 5.65 -24.72
N GLU A 147 -10.40 5.49 -26.00
CA GLU A 147 -11.38 5.01 -26.99
C GLU A 147 -11.97 3.63 -26.60
N GLY A 148 -13.25 3.65 -26.17
CA GLY A 148 -13.97 2.44 -25.74
C GLY A 148 -13.62 1.95 -24.33
N GLU A 149 -12.72 2.62 -23.61
CA GLU A 149 -12.32 2.28 -22.25
C GLU A 149 -13.02 3.18 -21.24
N ARG A 150 -13.41 2.60 -20.10
CA ARG A 150 -14.02 3.37 -19.03
C ARG A 150 -13.40 3.05 -17.69
N VAL A 151 -13.30 4.09 -16.87
CA VAL A 151 -12.80 4.01 -15.50
C VAL A 151 -13.83 4.57 -14.53
N HIS A 152 -13.64 4.31 -13.25
CA HIS A 152 -14.48 4.87 -12.21
C HIS A 152 -14.44 6.41 -12.22
N SER A 153 -15.62 7.05 -12.28
CA SER A 153 -15.75 8.51 -12.41
C SER A 153 -15.08 9.28 -11.26
N GLY A 154 -15.34 8.85 -10.02
CA GLY A 154 -14.75 9.45 -8.82
C GLY A 154 -13.22 9.38 -8.79
N PHE A 155 -12.63 8.24 -9.15
CA PHE A 155 -11.16 8.09 -9.20
C PHE A 155 -10.55 8.97 -10.29
N LYS A 156 -11.18 9.03 -11.47
CA LYS A 156 -10.77 9.94 -12.53
C LYS A 156 -10.80 11.39 -12.06
N ALA A 157 -11.94 11.84 -11.53
CA ALA A 157 -12.10 13.21 -11.05
C ALA A 157 -11.06 13.57 -9.97
N ALA A 158 -10.88 12.70 -8.97
CA ALA A 158 -9.89 12.90 -7.92
C ALA A 158 -8.45 13.00 -8.45
N LEU A 159 -8.09 12.22 -9.47
CA LEU A 159 -6.79 12.34 -10.12
C LEU A 159 -6.63 13.69 -10.84
N GLU A 160 -7.68 14.14 -11.56
CA GLU A 160 -7.64 15.44 -12.28
C GLU A 160 -7.35 16.61 -11.34
N GLU A 161 -7.86 16.57 -10.09
CA GLU A 161 -7.65 17.64 -9.10
C GLU A 161 -6.17 17.97 -8.87
N VAL A 162 -5.29 16.96 -8.90
CA VAL A 162 -3.84 17.14 -8.70
C VAL A 162 -3.03 17.04 -9.99
N TRP A 163 -3.66 16.61 -11.09
CA TRP A 163 -2.96 16.24 -12.31
C TRP A 163 -2.17 17.39 -12.94
N THR A 164 -2.76 18.59 -12.98
CA THR A 164 -2.12 19.78 -13.57
C THR A 164 -0.82 20.15 -12.86
N ALA A 165 -0.73 19.96 -11.55
CA ALA A 165 0.49 20.20 -10.77
C ALA A 165 1.45 18.99 -10.80
N LEU A 166 0.90 17.77 -10.81
CA LEU A 166 1.68 16.54 -10.72
C LEU A 166 2.42 16.19 -12.02
N LYS A 167 1.74 16.28 -13.17
CA LYS A 167 2.28 15.84 -14.46
C LYS A 167 3.60 16.54 -14.83
N PRO A 168 3.73 17.88 -14.73
CA PRO A 168 4.98 18.56 -15.08
C PRO A 168 6.17 18.12 -14.21
N GLU A 169 5.93 17.82 -12.93
CA GLU A 169 7.00 17.37 -12.02
C GLU A 169 7.49 15.98 -12.37
N ILE A 170 6.57 15.06 -12.72
CA ILE A 170 6.94 13.72 -13.19
C ILE A 170 7.69 13.81 -14.53
N GLU A 171 7.19 14.59 -15.49
CA GLU A 171 7.81 14.76 -16.80
C GLU A 171 9.23 15.34 -16.70
N LYS A 172 9.44 16.29 -15.79
CA LYS A 172 10.76 16.84 -15.48
C LYS A 172 11.73 15.77 -14.96
N LEU A 173 11.27 14.87 -14.09
CA LEU A 173 12.10 13.80 -13.54
C LEU A 173 12.38 12.72 -14.61
N GLN A 174 11.40 12.38 -15.46
CA GLN A 174 11.60 11.50 -16.61
C GLN A 174 12.62 12.08 -17.61
N ALA A 175 12.55 13.39 -17.89
CA ALA A 175 13.52 14.07 -18.74
C ALA A 175 14.95 14.06 -18.18
N GLN A 176 15.09 13.92 -16.85
CA GLN A 176 16.38 13.73 -16.17
C GLN A 176 16.84 12.25 -16.18
N GLY A 177 16.05 11.34 -16.75
CA GLY A 177 16.34 9.91 -16.84
C GLY A 177 16.02 9.10 -15.57
N LEU A 178 15.28 9.68 -14.62
CA LEU A 178 14.92 8.99 -13.38
C LEU A 178 13.82 7.95 -13.65
N LYS A 179 13.91 6.82 -12.93
CA LYS A 179 12.88 5.79 -12.94
C LYS A 179 11.70 6.22 -12.06
N ILE A 180 10.49 6.27 -12.64
CA ILE A 180 9.27 6.68 -11.93
C ILE A 180 8.55 5.46 -11.38
N TRP A 181 8.33 5.44 -10.07
CA TRP A 181 7.58 4.40 -9.37
C TRP A 181 6.32 5.01 -8.76
N LEU A 182 5.19 4.33 -8.92
CA LEU A 182 3.92 4.80 -8.37
C LEU A 182 3.42 3.86 -7.28
N THR A 183 2.78 4.45 -6.28
CA THR A 183 2.14 3.69 -5.22
C THR A 183 0.96 4.41 -4.59
N GLY A 184 0.13 3.63 -3.91
CA GLY A 184 -0.99 4.14 -3.14
C GLY A 184 -1.66 3.02 -2.38
N HIS A 185 -2.36 3.40 -1.32
CA HIS A 185 -3.17 2.52 -0.50
C HIS A 185 -4.65 2.89 -0.65
N SER A 186 -5.55 1.92 -0.62
CA SER A 186 -7.00 2.15 -0.68
C SER A 186 -7.40 2.97 -1.91
N LEU A 187 -8.16 4.05 -1.77
CA LEU A 187 -8.46 5.00 -2.86
C LEU A 187 -7.19 5.50 -3.58
N GLY A 188 -6.10 5.72 -2.85
CA GLY A 188 -4.82 6.19 -3.42
C GLY A 188 -4.23 5.17 -4.40
N ALA A 189 -4.47 3.87 -4.20
CA ALA A 189 -4.08 2.84 -5.14
C ALA A 189 -4.78 2.99 -6.50
N ALA A 190 -6.05 3.40 -6.50
CA ALA A 190 -6.79 3.65 -7.73
C ALA A 190 -6.22 4.86 -8.48
N LEU A 191 -5.90 5.95 -7.77
CA LEU A 191 -5.28 7.13 -8.36
C LEU A 191 -3.90 6.81 -8.94
N ALA A 192 -3.08 6.05 -8.21
CA ALA A 192 -1.78 5.58 -8.68
C ALA A 192 -1.90 4.71 -9.93
N THR A 193 -2.95 3.89 -10.02
CA THR A 193 -3.25 3.06 -11.20
C THR A 193 -3.59 3.90 -12.43
N LEU A 194 -4.51 4.85 -12.29
CA LEU A 194 -4.89 5.76 -13.38
C LEU A 194 -3.73 6.67 -13.80
N ALA A 195 -2.93 7.15 -12.85
CA ALA A 195 -1.74 7.95 -13.13
C ALA A 195 -0.69 7.13 -13.89
N ALA A 196 -0.44 5.89 -13.48
CA ALA A 196 0.51 5.00 -14.14
C ALA A 196 0.10 4.72 -15.59
N ASP A 197 -1.18 4.41 -15.82
CA ASP A 197 -1.73 4.19 -17.16
C ASP A 197 -1.60 5.45 -18.04
N ARG A 198 -2.02 6.62 -17.51
CA ARG A 198 -1.96 7.89 -18.25
C ARG A 198 -0.53 8.32 -18.59
N LEU A 199 0.46 8.00 -17.75
CA LEU A 199 1.86 8.31 -18.01
C LEU A 199 2.48 7.37 -19.05
N GLY A 200 2.11 6.09 -19.06
CA GLY A 200 2.59 5.07 -19.99
C GLY A 200 4.05 4.64 -19.81
N ASP A 201 4.96 5.55 -19.47
CA ASP A 201 6.41 5.29 -19.32
C ASP A 201 6.86 5.38 -17.85
N VAL A 202 6.33 4.47 -17.04
CA VAL A 202 6.68 4.33 -15.62
C VAL A 202 7.41 3.02 -15.38
N GLN A 203 8.32 2.98 -14.41
CA GLN A 203 9.12 1.79 -14.12
C GLN A 203 8.28 0.69 -13.46
N GLY A 204 7.31 1.06 -12.62
CA GLY A 204 6.35 0.12 -12.08
C GLY A 204 5.39 0.73 -11.06
N LEU A 205 4.37 -0.05 -10.74
CA LEU A 205 3.27 0.32 -9.85
C LEU A 205 3.10 -0.74 -8.76
N TYR A 206 3.08 -0.32 -7.50
CA TYR A 206 2.71 -1.19 -6.38
C TYR A 206 1.53 -0.60 -5.64
N THR A 207 0.44 -1.37 -5.56
CA THR A 207 -0.78 -0.94 -4.89
C THR A 207 -1.11 -1.83 -3.71
N PHE A 208 -1.72 -1.25 -2.68
CA PHE A 208 -2.04 -1.93 -1.43
C PHE A 208 -3.53 -1.73 -1.11
N GLY A 209 -4.28 -2.82 -0.95
CA GLY A 209 -5.72 -2.73 -0.70
C GLY A 209 -6.48 -2.00 -1.80
N SER A 210 -6.06 -2.16 -3.07
CA SER A 210 -6.64 -1.43 -4.20
C SER A 210 -8.07 -1.88 -4.53
N PRO A 211 -9.02 -0.95 -4.73
CA PRO A 211 -10.31 -1.28 -5.34
C PRO A 211 -10.14 -1.59 -6.84
N ARG A 212 -11.21 -2.08 -7.49
CA ARG A 212 -11.26 -2.22 -8.96
C ARG A 212 -11.40 -0.85 -9.61
N VAL A 213 -10.63 -0.57 -10.67
CA VAL A 213 -10.43 0.80 -11.18
C VAL A 213 -11.20 1.08 -12.48
N GLY A 214 -11.20 0.14 -13.42
CA GLY A 214 -11.81 0.33 -14.73
C GLY A 214 -12.49 -0.91 -15.26
N ASP A 215 -13.03 -0.81 -16.48
CA ASP A 215 -13.73 -1.92 -17.12
C ASP A 215 -12.79 -2.91 -17.81
N LYS A 216 -13.37 -3.86 -18.55
CA LYS A 216 -12.60 -4.86 -19.29
C LYS A 216 -11.73 -4.25 -20.40
N GLY A 217 -12.14 -3.13 -20.99
CA GLY A 217 -11.35 -2.42 -21.99
C GLY A 217 -10.10 -1.84 -21.37
N PHE A 218 -10.27 -1.10 -20.26
CA PHE A 218 -9.15 -0.57 -19.48
C PHE A 218 -8.19 -1.68 -19.04
N GLN A 219 -8.70 -2.80 -18.51
CA GLN A 219 -7.86 -3.93 -18.12
C GLN A 219 -7.03 -4.51 -19.27
N ALA A 220 -7.60 -4.59 -20.47
CA ALA A 220 -6.93 -5.16 -21.62
C ALA A 220 -5.79 -4.28 -22.16
N HIS A 221 -5.91 -2.96 -22.02
CA HIS A 221 -4.91 -2.00 -22.50
C HIS A 221 -3.90 -1.58 -21.43
N PHE A 222 -4.16 -1.89 -20.16
CA PHE A 222 -3.21 -1.61 -19.08
C PHE A 222 -1.94 -2.45 -19.23
N HIS A 223 -0.81 -1.79 -19.54
CA HIS A 223 0.46 -2.44 -19.86
C HIS A 223 1.62 -2.10 -18.89
N VAL A 224 1.33 -1.37 -17.82
CA VAL A 224 2.32 -1.06 -16.79
C VAL A 224 2.63 -2.31 -15.96
N ASN A 225 3.92 -2.52 -15.63
CA ASN A 225 4.34 -3.50 -14.64
C ASN A 225 3.73 -3.17 -13.27
N ALA A 226 2.61 -3.80 -12.94
CA ALA A 226 1.83 -3.49 -11.76
C ALA A 226 1.65 -4.71 -10.86
N TYR A 227 1.84 -4.49 -9.56
CA TYR A 227 1.68 -5.51 -8.53
C TYR A 227 0.67 -5.02 -7.51
N ARG A 228 -0.42 -5.77 -7.37
CA ARG A 228 -1.51 -5.47 -6.46
C ARG A 228 -1.43 -6.38 -5.25
N VAL A 229 -0.99 -5.81 -4.13
CA VAL A 229 -0.85 -6.52 -2.87
C VAL A 229 -2.17 -6.48 -2.11
N VAL A 230 -2.65 -7.66 -1.72
CA VAL A 230 -3.90 -7.86 -0.97
C VAL A 230 -3.59 -8.54 0.35
N ASN A 231 -4.10 -8.01 1.46
CA ASN A 231 -3.89 -8.59 2.78
C ASN A 231 -5.11 -9.36 3.27
N GLY A 232 -4.94 -10.66 3.55
CA GLY A 232 -5.94 -11.45 4.26
C GLY A 232 -7.35 -11.36 3.67
N LYS A 233 -8.30 -10.85 4.46
CA LYS A 233 -9.70 -10.63 4.07
C LYS A 233 -10.04 -9.16 3.81
N ASP A 234 -9.07 -8.33 3.42
CA ASP A 234 -9.29 -6.91 3.11
C ASP A 234 -10.53 -6.73 2.21
N ILE A 235 -11.46 -5.89 2.66
CA ILE A 235 -12.73 -5.63 1.97
C ILE A 235 -12.56 -4.77 0.72
N VAL A 236 -11.59 -3.86 0.66
CA VAL A 236 -11.50 -2.85 -0.40
C VAL A 236 -11.22 -3.46 -1.78
N PRO A 237 -10.35 -4.47 -1.92
CA PRO A 237 -10.20 -5.20 -3.17
C PRO A 237 -11.44 -5.92 -3.69
N THR A 238 -12.50 -6.04 -2.87
CA THR A 238 -13.78 -6.62 -3.28
C THR A 238 -14.74 -5.59 -3.88
N VAL A 239 -14.42 -4.29 -3.80
CA VAL A 239 -15.28 -3.20 -4.29
C VAL A 239 -14.61 -2.38 -5.42
N PRO A 240 -15.40 -1.85 -6.39
CA PRO A 240 -16.74 -2.29 -6.76
C PRO A 240 -16.83 -3.80 -6.95
N GLY A 241 -18.01 -4.38 -6.69
CA GLY A 241 -18.24 -5.83 -6.80
C GLY A 241 -17.91 -6.39 -8.19
N GLU A 242 -17.84 -7.72 -8.29
CA GLU A 242 -17.68 -8.39 -9.58
C GLU A 242 -18.84 -8.04 -10.52
N GLY A 243 -18.52 -7.64 -11.75
CA GLY A 243 -19.52 -7.07 -12.66
C GLY A 243 -18.86 -6.34 -13.83
N PRO A 244 -19.00 -5.01 -13.97
CA PRO A 244 -18.37 -4.27 -15.06
C PRO A 244 -16.93 -3.83 -14.74
N PHE A 245 -16.55 -3.72 -13.46
CA PHE A 245 -15.20 -3.33 -13.05
C PHE A 245 -14.24 -4.52 -12.98
N ARG A 246 -12.97 -4.29 -13.28
CA ARG A 246 -11.88 -5.26 -13.32
C ARG A 246 -10.66 -4.75 -12.55
N HIS A 247 -9.89 -5.69 -12.03
CA HIS A 247 -8.57 -5.43 -11.47
C HIS A 247 -7.52 -5.42 -12.58
N VAL A 248 -6.45 -4.64 -12.39
CA VAL A 248 -5.24 -4.67 -13.21
C VAL A 248 -4.04 -5.09 -12.36
N GLY A 249 -2.95 -5.45 -13.03
CA GLY A 249 -1.73 -5.92 -12.40
C GLY A 249 -1.80 -7.33 -11.81
N GLU A 250 -0.64 -7.86 -11.48
CA GLU A 250 -0.47 -9.18 -10.88
C GLU A 250 -0.85 -9.14 -9.39
N ARG A 251 -1.66 -10.11 -8.94
CA ARG A 251 -2.09 -10.19 -7.54
C ARG A 251 -1.03 -10.86 -6.69
N VAL A 252 -0.57 -10.16 -5.65
CA VAL A 252 0.29 -10.70 -4.59
C VAL A 252 -0.53 -10.79 -3.31
N TRP A 253 -0.70 -11.99 -2.77
CA TRP A 253 -1.55 -12.19 -1.60
C TRP A 253 -0.72 -12.39 -0.33
N ILE A 254 -1.01 -11.64 0.72
CA ILE A 254 -0.52 -11.88 2.07
C ILE A 254 -1.54 -12.77 2.79
N ALA A 255 -1.14 -14.00 3.08
CA ALA A 255 -1.96 -14.97 3.79
C ALA A 255 -2.12 -14.61 5.28
N ARG A 256 -2.99 -15.35 5.97
CA ARG A 256 -3.33 -15.08 7.38
C ARG A 256 -2.12 -15.13 8.32
N ASP A 257 -1.15 -15.98 8.02
CA ASP A 257 0.09 -16.15 8.78
C ASP A 257 1.18 -15.14 8.38
N GLY A 258 0.88 -14.23 7.44
CA GLY A 258 1.83 -13.25 6.91
C GLY A 258 2.69 -13.76 5.76
N SER A 259 2.51 -15.02 5.32
CA SER A 259 3.24 -15.56 4.17
C SER A 259 2.76 -14.94 2.85
N LEU A 260 3.69 -14.76 1.90
CA LEU A 260 3.37 -14.23 0.57
C LEU A 260 3.09 -15.39 -0.40
N GLN A 261 1.95 -15.30 -1.09
CA GLN A 261 1.53 -16.27 -2.09
C GLN A 261 1.35 -15.57 -3.44
N ASP A 262 2.06 -16.07 -4.45
CA ASP A 262 1.77 -15.77 -5.85
C ASP A 262 0.63 -16.69 -6.30
N ARG A 263 -0.57 -16.13 -6.52
CA ARG A 263 -1.65 -16.86 -7.19
C ARG A 263 -1.74 -16.37 -8.63
N SER A 264 -0.71 -16.66 -9.41
CA SER A 264 -0.76 -16.74 -10.87
C SER A 264 -1.67 -17.92 -11.28
N GLY A 265 -2.99 -17.74 -11.13
CA GLY A 265 -3.99 -18.76 -11.45
C GLY A 265 -5.40 -18.16 -11.53
N ARG A 266 -6.12 -18.50 -12.61
CA ARG A 266 -7.46 -18.03 -13.02
C ARG A 266 -8.44 -17.78 -11.87
N GLU A 267 -9.16 -16.65 -11.98
CA GLU A 267 -10.30 -16.31 -11.14
C GLU A 267 -11.33 -17.46 -11.13
N GLY A 268 -11.56 -17.99 -9.94
CA GLY A 268 -12.44 -19.11 -9.64
C GLY A 268 -12.38 -19.42 -8.16
N GLU A 269 -12.53 -18.40 -7.31
CA GLU A 269 -12.66 -18.59 -5.87
C GLU A 269 -14.16 -18.71 -5.56
N SER A 270 -14.56 -19.95 -5.28
CA SER A 270 -15.81 -20.32 -4.63
C SER A 270 -16.14 -19.33 -3.51
N LEU A 271 -17.29 -18.68 -3.64
CA LEU A 271 -17.94 -17.94 -2.57
C LEU A 271 -18.11 -18.87 -1.36
N ASP A 272 -17.23 -18.73 -0.37
CA ASP A 272 -17.51 -19.20 0.98
C ASP A 272 -18.54 -18.22 1.58
N ASN A 273 -19.81 -18.44 1.21
CA ASN A 273 -20.96 -17.80 1.81
C ASN A 273 -21.13 -18.33 3.24
N GLY A 274 -20.28 -17.85 4.14
CA GLY A 274 -20.29 -18.18 5.56
C GLY A 274 -20.35 -16.92 6.43
N CYS A 275 -21.45 -16.17 6.34
CA CYS A 275 -21.89 -15.36 7.48
C CYS A 275 -22.46 -16.34 8.52
N GLY A 276 -21.60 -16.83 9.40
CA GLY A 276 -21.96 -17.61 10.57
C GLY A 276 -21.13 -17.14 11.75
N GLU A 277 -21.78 -16.47 12.69
CA GLU A 277 -21.24 -16.22 14.02
C GLU A 277 -21.00 -17.56 14.71
N GLU A 278 -19.76 -17.86 15.10
CA GLU A 278 -19.48 -18.86 16.12
C GLU A 278 -19.03 -18.16 17.40
N ILE A 279 -20.03 -17.94 18.26
CA ILE A 279 -19.86 -17.83 19.70
C ILE A 279 -19.32 -19.16 20.23
N ASN A 280 -18.12 -19.15 20.80
CA ASN A 280 -17.68 -20.21 21.70
C ASN A 280 -17.19 -19.61 23.01
N ALA A 281 -18.05 -19.75 24.02
CA ALA A 281 -17.69 -19.71 25.42
C ALA A 281 -16.90 -20.97 25.77
N SER A 282 -15.77 -20.80 26.46
CA SER A 282 -15.27 -21.66 27.56
C SER A 282 -13.97 -21.07 28.08
N GLY A 283 -13.87 -21.00 29.40
CA GLY A 283 -12.97 -20.13 30.14
C GLY A 283 -11.50 -20.54 30.13
N ASP A 284 -10.65 -19.53 30.28
CA ASP A 284 -9.47 -19.65 31.13
C ASP A 284 -9.20 -18.33 31.84
N THR A 285 -8.89 -18.46 33.12
CA THR A 285 -8.88 -17.38 34.10
C THR A 285 -7.47 -16.81 34.20
N VAL A 286 -7.21 -15.61 33.67
CA VAL A 286 -5.99 -14.86 33.97
C VAL A 286 -6.35 -13.51 34.57
N LYS A 287 -5.90 -13.31 35.81
CA LYS A 287 -6.06 -12.10 36.62
C LYS A 287 -5.28 -10.92 36.03
N GLY A 288 -5.88 -9.72 36.03
CA GLY A 288 -5.13 -8.47 36.22
C GLY A 288 -5.21 -7.39 35.13
N SER A 289 -6.41 -6.84 34.91
CA SER A 289 -6.72 -5.42 34.60
C SER A 289 -5.87 -4.62 33.60
N GLN A 290 -6.34 -4.53 32.35
CA GLN A 290 -6.89 -3.28 31.80
C GLN A 290 -8.15 -3.67 31.01
N ILE A 291 -9.28 -3.05 31.33
CA ILE A 291 -10.57 -3.34 30.71
C ILE A 291 -10.56 -2.62 29.37
N ASP A 292 -10.16 -3.35 28.34
CA ASP A 292 -10.10 -2.87 26.97
C ASP A 292 -11.55 -2.76 26.44
N SER A 293 -11.88 -1.62 25.86
CA SER A 293 -13.22 -1.23 25.42
C SER A 293 -13.78 -2.13 24.32
N GLY A 294 -14.29 -3.30 24.72
CA GLY A 294 -15.52 -3.99 24.29
C GLY A 294 -15.93 -4.14 22.82
N LEU A 295 -15.23 -3.60 21.83
CA LEU A 295 -15.70 -3.54 20.44
C LEU A 295 -14.74 -4.27 19.50
N ILE A 296 -15.20 -5.41 18.95
CA ILE A 296 -14.43 -6.25 18.05
C ILE A 296 -14.41 -5.61 16.66
N ILE A 297 -13.23 -5.23 16.16
CA ILE A 297 -13.06 -4.74 14.78
C ILE A 297 -13.17 -5.94 13.81
N PRO A 298 -14.10 -5.94 12.84
CA PRO A 298 -14.19 -7.02 11.89
C PRO A 298 -12.92 -7.14 11.05
N ARG A 299 -12.53 -8.39 10.79
CA ARG A 299 -11.27 -8.71 10.11
C ARG A 299 -11.10 -8.03 8.76
N ALA A 300 -12.18 -7.88 8.00
CA ALA A 300 -12.12 -7.31 6.66
C ALA A 300 -11.67 -5.83 6.65
N PHE A 301 -11.91 -5.12 7.75
CA PHE A 301 -11.49 -3.74 7.95
C PHE A 301 -10.11 -3.66 8.59
N ARG A 302 -9.85 -4.57 9.55
CA ARG A 302 -8.53 -4.71 10.15
C ARG A 302 -7.43 -4.99 9.11
N ASP A 303 -7.68 -5.95 8.22
CA ASP A 303 -6.70 -6.37 7.24
C ASP A 303 -6.47 -5.28 6.16
N HIS A 304 -7.33 -4.26 6.08
CA HIS A 304 -7.14 -3.06 5.25
C HIS A 304 -6.20 -2.00 5.88
N ASN A 305 -5.62 -2.26 7.05
CA ASN A 305 -4.70 -1.32 7.67
C ASN A 305 -3.36 -1.25 6.89
N PRO A 306 -2.95 -0.07 6.40
CA PRO A 306 -1.74 0.06 5.55
C PRO A 306 -0.45 -0.34 6.27
N MET A 307 -0.37 -0.17 7.60
CA MET A 307 0.80 -0.59 8.39
C MET A 307 0.97 -2.12 8.40
N LEU A 308 -0.11 -2.89 8.31
CA LEU A 308 0.01 -4.36 8.28
C LEU A 308 0.69 -4.83 6.98
N TYR A 309 0.40 -4.19 5.85
CA TYR A 309 1.06 -4.49 4.58
C TYR A 309 2.59 -4.32 4.70
N SER A 310 3.05 -3.19 5.24
CA SER A 310 4.49 -2.94 5.39
C SER A 310 5.16 -3.89 6.38
N ILE A 311 4.52 -4.21 7.51
CA ILE A 311 5.04 -5.16 8.51
C ILE A 311 5.16 -6.57 7.92
N PHE A 312 4.15 -7.06 7.21
CA PHE A 312 4.20 -8.41 6.64
C PHE A 312 5.27 -8.54 5.54
N LEU A 313 5.39 -7.52 4.67
CA LEU A 313 6.43 -7.50 3.64
C LEU A 313 7.84 -7.44 4.26
N TRP A 314 8.03 -6.65 5.32
CA TRP A 314 9.28 -6.63 6.08
C TRP A 314 9.59 -8.01 6.69
N ASN A 315 8.60 -8.64 7.32
CA ASN A 315 8.79 -9.95 7.95
C ASN A 315 9.15 -11.03 6.94
N ALA A 316 8.59 -10.97 5.74
CA ALA A 316 8.96 -11.83 4.62
C ALA A 316 10.40 -11.56 4.13
N LEU A 317 10.85 -10.30 4.08
CA LEU A 317 12.24 -9.95 3.74
C LEU A 317 13.23 -10.53 4.76
N VAL A 318 12.94 -10.37 6.05
CA VAL A 318 13.79 -10.89 7.13
C VAL A 318 13.87 -12.41 7.06
N GLU A 319 12.74 -13.08 6.83
CA GLU A 319 12.70 -14.53 6.70
C GLU A 319 13.51 -15.03 5.50
N LYS A 320 13.34 -14.42 4.33
CA LYS A 320 14.12 -14.75 3.15
C LYS A 320 15.62 -14.55 3.39
N ARG A 321 16.01 -13.42 3.99
CA ARG A 321 17.42 -13.12 4.29
C ARG A 321 18.04 -14.12 5.27
N ASN A 322 17.28 -14.53 6.29
CA ASN A 322 17.75 -15.51 7.28
C ASN A 322 17.85 -16.92 6.68
N ALA A 323 17.00 -17.27 5.71
CA ALA A 323 17.13 -18.51 4.95
C ALA A 323 18.36 -18.51 4.05
N ASP A 324 18.61 -17.41 3.32
CA ASP A 324 19.75 -17.27 2.41
C ASP A 324 21.10 -17.21 3.13
N GLY A 325 21.14 -16.73 4.39
CA GLY A 325 22.35 -16.67 5.21
C GLY A 325 22.72 -17.98 5.93
N ASN A 326 21.85 -18.99 5.88
CA ASN A 326 22.07 -20.33 6.47
C ASN A 326 22.45 -21.39 5.42
N MET A 327 22.64 -21.01 4.15
CA MET A 327 23.22 -21.83 3.07
C MET A 327 24.67 -21.42 2.81
#